data_AF-A0A1G2LE81-F1
#
_entry.id   AF-A0A1G2LE81-F1
#
_cell.length_a   1.000
_cell.length_b   1.000
_cell.length_c   1.000
_cell.angle_alpha   90.00
_cell.angle_beta   90.00
_cell.angle_gamma   90.00
#
_symmetry.space_group_name_H-M   'P 1'
#
loop_
_entity.id
_entity.type
_entity.pdbx_description
1 polymer ?
#
loop_
_entity_poly.entity_id
_entity_poly.type
_entity_poly.pdbx_seq_one_letter_code
_entity_poly.pdbx_strand_id
1 'polypeptide(L)'
;MGIMIAPQAPVIARLPYGRVESGFMRNHRGEIFFLWTHGRETIHSPVLEDGTIYPSGDFLWPDQVVNLVHPRDLGISEIRWAEPHRPA
;
A
#
# COMPACT_ATOMS: atom_id res chain seq x y z
N MET A 1 -13.83 -7.84 -6.45
CA MET A 1 -13.38 -6.98 -5.34
C MET A 1 -12.50 -5.89 -5.91
N GLY A 2 -12.73 -4.64 -5.50
CA GLY A 2 -11.94 -3.49 -5.95
C GLY A 2 -10.79 -3.18 -4.99
N ILE A 3 -9.89 -2.30 -5.43
CA ILE A 3 -8.90 -1.66 -4.56
C ILE A 3 -9.64 -0.80 -3.53
N MET A 4 -9.16 -0.80 -2.29
CA MET A 4 -9.67 0.03 -1.21
C MET A 4 -9.49 1.52 -1.54
N ILE A 5 -10.56 2.30 -1.35
CA ILE A 5 -10.59 3.75 -1.55
C ILE A 5 -10.88 4.45 -0.22
N ALA A 6 -9.95 5.26 0.28
CA ALA A 6 -10.10 5.99 1.55
C ALA A 6 -9.60 7.46 1.47
N PRO A 7 -10.26 8.34 0.69
CA PRO A 7 -9.91 9.76 0.54
C PRO A 7 -10.06 10.56 1.84
N GLN A 8 -10.73 10.02 2.85
CA GLN A 8 -10.88 10.59 4.19
C GLN A 8 -9.73 10.24 5.15
N ALA A 9 -8.94 9.20 4.87
CA ALA A 9 -7.88 8.74 5.78
C ALA A 9 -6.85 9.86 6.04
N PRO A 10 -6.56 10.23 7.30
CA PRO A 10 -5.57 11.25 7.60
C PRO A 10 -4.18 10.86 7.09
N VAL A 11 -3.50 11.81 6.47
CA VAL A 11 -2.09 11.66 6.11
C VAL A 11 -1.25 11.88 7.35
N ILE A 12 -0.58 10.83 7.82
CA ILE A 12 0.26 10.87 9.03
C ILE A 12 1.70 11.29 8.72
N ALA A 13 2.15 11.11 7.48
CA ALA A 13 3.46 11.54 7.03
C ALA A 13 3.51 11.72 5.50
N ARG A 14 4.42 12.58 5.05
CA ARG A 14 4.80 12.74 3.63
C ARG A 14 6.29 12.53 3.50
N LEU A 15 6.69 11.48 2.80
CA LEU A 15 8.09 11.08 2.69
C LEU A 15 8.42 10.69 1.24
N PRO A 16 9.67 10.88 0.79
CA PRO A 16 10.15 10.25 -0.44
C PRO A 16 9.97 8.74 -0.36
N TYR A 17 9.50 8.12 -1.44
CA TYR A 17 9.19 6.71 -1.55
C TYR A 17 10.36 5.81 -1.12
N GLY A 18 11.57 6.12 -1.57
CA GLY A 18 12.79 5.38 -1.24
C GLY A 18 13.24 5.48 0.22
N ARG A 19 12.52 6.22 1.08
CA ARG A 19 12.73 6.26 2.53
C ARG A 19 11.71 5.42 3.31
N VAL A 20 10.78 4.74 2.63
CA VAL A 20 9.73 3.94 3.28
C VAL A 20 10.10 2.47 3.21
N GLU A 21 10.36 1.86 4.36
CA GLU A 21 10.59 0.41 4.46
C GLU A 21 9.28 -0.38 4.36
N SER A 22 8.24 0.08 5.05
CA SER A 22 6.89 -0.46 4.95
C SER A 22 5.84 0.55 5.40
N GLY A 23 4.59 0.37 4.96
CA GLY A 23 3.47 1.19 5.43
C GLY A 23 2.32 1.28 4.44
N PHE A 24 1.21 1.90 4.86
CA PHE A 24 0.08 2.14 3.96
C PHE A 24 0.24 3.51 3.30
N MET A 25 0.20 3.55 1.98
CA MET A 25 0.14 4.80 1.22
C MET A 25 -1.25 5.02 0.64
N ARG A 26 -1.61 6.30 0.54
CA ARG A 26 -2.76 6.75 -0.23
C ARG A 26 -2.31 7.61 -1.41
N ASN A 27 -2.73 7.26 -2.62
CA ASN A 27 -2.44 8.07 -3.79
C ASN A 27 -3.42 9.25 -3.96
N HIS A 28 -3.27 10.03 -5.04
CA HIS A 28 -4.12 11.20 -5.33
C HIS A 28 -5.59 10.85 -5.63
N ARG A 29 -5.89 9.60 -5.99
CA ARG A 29 -7.25 9.09 -6.24
C ARG A 29 -7.92 8.56 -4.97
N GLY A 30 -7.19 8.51 -3.85
CA GLY A 30 -7.67 7.92 -2.61
C GLY A 30 -7.46 6.41 -2.52
N GLU A 31 -6.85 5.78 -3.51
CA GLU A 31 -6.54 4.34 -3.52
C GLU A 31 -5.45 4.02 -2.48
N ILE A 32 -5.63 2.89 -1.79
CA ILE A 32 -4.73 2.41 -0.75
C ILE A 32 -3.82 1.31 -1.28
N PHE A 33 -2.53 1.48 -1.01
CA PHE A 33 -1.50 0.49 -1.30
C PHE A 33 -0.68 0.22 -0.06
N PHE A 34 -0.20 -1.01 0.07
CA PHE A 34 0.77 -1.42 1.06
C PHE A 34 2.18 -1.36 0.45
N LEU A 35 3.04 -0.57 1.07
CA LEU A 35 4.45 -0.43 0.74
C LEU A 35 5.24 -1.49 1.49
N TRP A 36 6.14 -2.15 0.77
CA TRP A 36 7.07 -3.12 1.34
C TRP A 36 8.33 -3.21 0.49
N THR A 37 9.45 -3.54 1.12
CA THR A 37 10.73 -3.68 0.43
C THR A 37 11.01 -5.12 0.01
N HIS A 38 11.47 -5.29 -1.23
CA HIS A 38 12.10 -6.52 -1.72
C HIS A 38 13.53 -6.20 -2.20
N GLY A 39 14.53 -6.57 -1.41
CA GLY A 39 15.92 -6.20 -1.69
C GLY A 39 16.14 -4.68 -1.60
N ARG A 40 16.48 -4.05 -2.73
CA ARG A 40 16.69 -2.59 -2.82
C ARG A 40 15.47 -1.83 -3.36
N GLU A 41 14.42 -2.56 -3.72
CA GLU A 41 13.24 -2.00 -4.35
C GLU A 41 12.12 -1.90 -3.32
N THR A 42 11.36 -0.82 -3.39
CA THR A 42 10.10 -0.70 -2.65
C THR A 42 8.97 -0.96 -3.63
N ILE A 43 8.07 -1.88 -3.29
CA ILE A 43 6.92 -2.29 -4.08
C ILE A 43 5.68 -1.71 -3.41
N HIS A 44 4.74 -1.19 -4.21
CA HIS A 44 3.41 -0.84 -3.70
C HIS A 44 2.39 -1.88 -4.17
N SER A 45 1.84 -2.61 -3.23
CA SER A 45 0.85 -3.66 -3.48
C SER A 45 -0.55 -3.12 -3.22
N PRO A 46 -1.53 -3.31 -4.12
CA PRO A 46 -2.89 -2.85 -3.89
C PRO A 46 -3.50 -3.57 -2.69
N VAL A 47 -4.20 -2.80 -1.87
CA VAL A 47 -4.99 -3.31 -0.74
C VAL A 47 -6.44 -3.35 -1.19
N LEU A 48 -7.10 -4.50 -1.08
CA LEU A 48 -8.52 -4.65 -1.40
C LEU A 48 -9.38 -4.23 -0.20
N GLU A 49 -10.66 -3.99 -0.45
CA GLU A 49 -11.63 -3.52 0.56
C GLU A 49 -11.74 -4.44 1.80
N ASP A 50 -11.41 -5.72 1.66
CA ASP A 50 -11.43 -6.71 2.74
C ASP A 50 -10.11 -6.84 3.52
N GLY A 51 -9.12 -5.99 3.23
CA GLY A 51 -7.79 -6.04 3.85
C GLY A 51 -6.80 -7.00 3.18
N THR A 52 -7.17 -7.63 2.05
CA THR A 52 -6.26 -8.48 1.28
C THR A 52 -5.24 -7.64 0.50
N ILE A 53 -3.95 -7.95 0.65
CA ILE A 53 -2.86 -7.34 -0.10
C ILE A 53 -2.48 -8.24 -1.28
N TYR A 54 -2.55 -7.71 -2.50
CA TYR A 54 -2.14 -8.45 -3.69
C TYR A 54 -0.63 -8.30 -3.94
N PRO A 55 0.13 -9.40 -4.13
CA PRO A 55 1.59 -9.35 -4.26
C PRO A 55 2.07 -8.71 -5.58
N SER A 56 1.17 -8.41 -6.52
CA SER A 56 1.49 -7.63 -7.72
C SER A 56 1.51 -6.14 -7.40
N GLY A 57 2.62 -5.46 -7.70
CA GLY A 57 2.75 -4.03 -7.51
C GLY A 57 3.59 -3.38 -8.59
N ASP A 58 3.37 -2.09 -8.84
CA ASP A 58 4.24 -1.29 -9.70
C ASP A 58 5.39 -0.70 -8.88
N PHE A 59 6.45 -0.33 -9.59
CA PHE A 59 7.59 0.38 -9.02
C PHE A 59 7.35 1.89 -9.07
N LEU A 60 7.67 2.60 -7.99
CA LEU A 60 7.74 4.06 -7.98
C LEU A 60 9.19 4.53 -7.93
N TRP A 61 9.41 5.75 -8.41
CA TRP A 61 10.71 6.40 -8.38
C TRP A 61 11.07 6.77 -6.91
N PRO A 62 12.34 6.59 -6.48
CA PRO A 62 12.72 6.77 -5.07
C PRO A 62 12.43 8.16 -4.48
N ASP A 63 12.42 9.20 -5.30
CA ASP A 63 12.20 10.59 -4.93
C ASP A 63 10.73 11.01 -4.92
N GLN A 64 9.83 10.19 -5.48
CA GLN A 64 8.40 10.48 -5.50
C GLN A 64 7.86 10.53 -4.07
N VAL A 65 7.20 11.64 -3.70
CA VAL A 65 6.61 11.79 -2.36
C VAL A 65 5.33 10.99 -2.25
N VAL A 66 5.22 10.17 -1.21
CA VAL A 66 4.02 9.41 -0.87
C VAL A 66 3.36 9.94 0.39
N ASN A 67 2.02 9.80 0.45
CA ASN A 67 1.24 10.13 1.64
C ASN A 67 0.99 8.85 2.43
N LEU A 68 1.61 8.73 3.60
CA LEU A 68 1.40 7.61 4.49
C LEU A 68 0.15 7.81 5.34
N VAL A 69 -0.56 6.73 5.61
CA VAL A 69 -1.78 6.70 6.44
C VAL A 69 -1.66 5.61 7.49
N HIS A 70 -2.38 5.76 8.61
CA HIS A 70 -2.39 4.73 9.64
C HIS A 70 -3.46 3.66 9.33
N PRO A 71 -3.17 2.35 9.46
CA PRO A 71 -4.14 1.29 9.12
C PRO A 71 -5.44 1.35 9.93
N ARG A 72 -5.40 1.85 11.16
CA ARG A 72 -6.62 2.08 11.97
C ARG A 72 -7.60 3.06 11.33
N ASP A 73 -7.09 4.05 10.59
CA ASP A 73 -7.93 5.05 9.92
C ASP A 73 -8.58 4.50 8.64
N LEU A 74 -8.15 3.31 8.19
CA LEU A 74 -8.69 2.60 7.04
C LEU A 74 -9.82 1.63 7.42
N GLY A 75 -10.05 1.40 8.72
CA GLY A 75 -11.01 0.41 9.19
C GLY A 75 -10.57 -1.05 8.95
N ILE A 76 -9.29 -1.28 8.63
CA ILE A 76 -8.74 -2.63 8.43
C ILE A 76 -8.56 -3.30 9.78
N SER A 77 -9.37 -4.33 10.05
CA SER A 77 -9.26 -5.16 11.25
C SER A 77 -8.23 -6.29 11.12
N GLU A 78 -7.98 -6.74 9.90
CA GLU A 78 -7.07 -7.85 9.58
C GLU A 78 -6.39 -7.60 8.24
N ILE A 79 -5.09 -7.90 8.16
CA ILE A 79 -4.30 -7.80 6.93
C ILE A 79 -3.88 -9.21 6.55
N ARG A 80 -4.11 -9.59 5.29
CA ARG A 80 -3.67 -10.87 4.75
C ARG A 80 -3.04 -10.69 3.38
N TRP A 81 -1.98 -11.43 3.10
CA TRP A 81 -1.46 -11.54 1.75
C TRP A 81 -2.37 -12.44 0.93
N ALA A 82 -2.69 -12.04 -0.30
CA ALA A 82 -3.32 -12.95 -1.25
C ALA A 82 -2.40 -14.17 -1.44
N GLU A 83 -2.99 -15.37 -1.52
CA GLU A 83 -2.22 -16.57 -1.76
C GLU A 83 -1.45 -16.40 -3.09
N PRO A 84 -0.14 -16.67 -3.12
CA PRO A 84 0.57 -16.71 -4.37
C PRO A 84 -0.12 -17.74 -5.25
N HIS A 85 -0.54 -17.35 -6.45
CA HIS A 85 -0.96 -18.31 -7.46
C HIS A 85 0.20 -19.30 -7.63
N ARG A 86 0.08 -20.51 -7.06
CA ARG A 86 0.96 -21.60 -7.43
C ARG A 86 0.64 -21.90 -8.89
N PRO A 87 1.59 -21.76 -9.83
CA PRO A 87 1.39 -22.36 -11.13
C PRO A 87 1.15 -23.86 -10.90
N ALA A 88 0.09 -24.38 -11.54
CA ALA A 88 -0.27 -25.79 -11.49
C ALA A 88 0.84 -26.69 -12.04
#